data_AF-A0A5S3YLY1-F1
#
_entry.id   AF-A0A5S3YLY1-F1
#
_cell.length_a   1.000
_cell.length_b   1.000
_cell.length_c   1.000
_cell.angle_alpha   90.00
_cell.angle_beta   90.00
_cell.angle_gamma   90.00
#
_symmetry.space_group_name_H-M   'P 1'
#
loop_
_entity.id
_entity.type
_entity.pdbx_description
1 polymer ?
#
loop_
_entity_poly.entity_id
_entity_poly.type
_entity_poly.pdbx_seq_one_letter_code
_entity_poly.pdbx_strand_id
1 'polypeptide(L)'
;SVHSAQFNIAANKVDNLDILRMSSEEFTQAMKGERSFSRLNGIDLKAYNCQTILVDPPRAGMDELTCRLVANYDNVIYISCNPDTLERDLDLLCETHKVSRIAIFDQF
;
A
#
# COMPACT_ATOMS: atom_id res chain seq x y z
N SER A 1 0.50 -16.72 1.61
CA SER A 1 -0.41 -15.57 1.44
C SER A 1 -1.01 -15.52 0.03
N VAL A 2 -0.23 -15.39 -1.05
CA VAL A 2 -0.74 -15.26 -2.44
C VAL A 2 -1.74 -16.35 -2.84
N HIS A 3 -1.45 -17.61 -2.54
CA HIS A 3 -2.37 -18.72 -2.84
C HIS A 3 -3.72 -18.59 -2.13
N SER A 4 -3.71 -18.23 -0.84
CA SER A 4 -4.92 -17.98 -0.06
C SER A 4 -5.72 -16.81 -0.61
N ALA A 5 -5.03 -15.74 -1.07
CA ALA A 5 -5.69 -14.60 -1.69
C ALA A 5 -6.37 -14.98 -3.01
N GLN A 6 -5.71 -15.76 -3.87
CA GLN A 6 -6.30 -16.30 -5.10
C GLN A 6 -7.52 -17.19 -4.83
N PHE A 7 -7.45 -18.05 -3.81
CA PHE A 7 -8.59 -18.84 -3.36
C PHE A 7 -9.77 -17.95 -2.93
N ASN A 8 -9.51 -16.90 -2.14
CA ASN A 8 -10.54 -15.98 -1.66
C ASN A 8 -11.20 -15.19 -2.79
N ILE A 9 -10.44 -14.75 -3.80
CA ILE A 9 -10.98 -14.09 -5.00
C ILE A 9 -11.97 -15.00 -5.70
N ALA A 10 -11.57 -16.25 -5.97
CA ALA A 10 -12.40 -17.23 -6.65
C ALA A 10 -13.66 -17.57 -5.83
N ALA A 11 -13.51 -17.77 -4.51
CA ALA A 11 -14.62 -18.08 -3.61
C ALA A 11 -15.66 -16.95 -3.54
N ASN A 12 -15.22 -15.69 -3.65
CA ASN A 12 -16.09 -14.51 -3.58
C ASN A 12 -16.50 -13.96 -4.96
N LYS A 13 -16.06 -14.60 -6.07
CA LYS A 13 -16.34 -14.17 -7.46
C LYS A 13 -15.91 -12.72 -7.73
N VAL A 14 -14.76 -12.33 -7.18
CA VAL A 14 -14.18 -11.00 -7.41
C VAL A 14 -13.48 -11.00 -8.77
N ASP A 15 -13.80 -10.03 -9.63
CA ASP A 15 -13.29 -9.90 -11.00
C ASP A 15 -12.51 -8.59 -11.24
N ASN A 16 -12.47 -7.70 -10.25
CA ASN A 16 -11.86 -6.37 -10.32
C ASN A 16 -10.61 -6.23 -9.44
N LEU A 17 -9.89 -7.34 -9.21
CA LEU A 17 -8.70 -7.36 -8.37
C LEU A 17 -7.57 -8.15 -9.03
N ASP A 18 -6.42 -7.50 -9.14
CA ASP A 18 -5.19 -8.10 -9.64
C ASP A 18 -4.19 -8.30 -8.50
N ILE A 19 -3.63 -9.52 -8.40
CA ILE A 19 -2.57 -9.82 -7.43
C ILE A 19 -1.21 -9.73 -8.12
N LEU A 20 -0.37 -8.83 -7.60
CA LEU A 20 1.03 -8.71 -7.96
C LEU A 20 1.93 -9.28 -6.86
N ARG A 21 3.00 -9.98 -7.26
CA ARG A 21 4.02 -10.48 -6.35
C ARG A 21 5.32 -9.71 -6.54
N MET A 22 5.47 -8.63 -5.80
CA MET A 22 6.66 -7.78 -5.80
C MET A 22 6.79 -7.03 -4.47
N SER A 23 7.97 -6.48 -4.18
CA SER A 23 8.16 -5.59 -3.02
C SER A 23 7.63 -4.17 -3.29
N SER A 24 7.47 -3.36 -2.24
CA SER A 24 7.07 -1.95 -2.35
C SER A 24 8.07 -1.14 -3.19
N GLU A 25 9.37 -1.43 -3.06
CA GLU A 25 10.41 -0.75 -3.85
C GLU A 25 10.32 -1.13 -5.33
N GLU A 26 10.17 -2.43 -5.64
CA GLU A 26 10.00 -2.91 -7.02
C GLU A 26 8.75 -2.28 -7.66
N PHE A 27 7.65 -2.19 -6.90
CA PHE A 27 6.40 -1.59 -7.38
C PHE A 27 6.57 -0.11 -7.74
N THR A 28 7.33 0.64 -6.94
CA THR A 28 7.63 2.05 -7.21
C THR A 28 8.43 2.25 -8.48
N GLN A 29 9.48 1.44 -8.67
CA GLN A 29 10.29 1.48 -9.88
C GLN A 29 9.45 1.17 -11.12
N ALA A 30 8.52 0.22 -11.00
CA ALA A 30 7.60 -0.13 -12.06
C ALA A 30 6.61 1.02 -12.37
N MET A 31 6.04 1.67 -11.34
CA MET A 31 5.18 2.86 -11.47
C MET A 31 5.88 4.01 -12.18
N LYS A 32 7.14 4.31 -11.80
CA LYS A 32 7.95 5.37 -12.41
C LYS A 32 8.42 5.04 -13.82
N GLY A 33 8.20 3.80 -14.29
CA GLY A 33 8.67 3.33 -15.59
C GLY A 33 10.18 3.16 -15.69
N GLU A 34 10.89 3.10 -14.55
CA GLU A 34 12.34 2.97 -14.49
C GLU A 34 12.80 1.56 -14.89
N ARG A 35 11.94 0.54 -14.72
CA ARG A 35 12.28 -0.85 -15.02
C ARG A 35 11.05 -1.68 -15.41
N SER A 36 11.19 -2.48 -16.47
CA SER A 36 10.19 -3.48 -16.88
C SER A 36 10.38 -4.79 -16.10
N PHE A 37 9.35 -5.24 -15.39
CA PHE A 37 9.39 -6.48 -14.61
C PHE A 37 8.60 -7.58 -15.32
N SER A 38 9.26 -8.71 -15.63
CA SER A 38 8.60 -9.90 -16.21
C SER A 38 7.50 -10.48 -15.30
N ARG A 39 7.58 -10.20 -13.99
CA ARG A 39 6.62 -10.64 -12.96
C ARG A 39 5.30 -9.87 -12.96
N LEU A 40 5.16 -8.81 -13.76
CA LEU A 40 3.90 -8.08 -13.89
C LEU A 40 2.82 -8.88 -14.64
N ASN A 41 3.15 -10.06 -15.20
CA ASN A 41 2.20 -11.00 -15.82
C ASN A 41 1.27 -10.35 -16.87
N GLY A 42 1.72 -9.30 -17.56
CA GLY A 42 0.92 -8.58 -18.55
C GLY A 42 0.05 -7.45 -18.00
N ILE A 43 0.13 -7.15 -16.71
CA ILE A 43 -0.55 -5.99 -16.10
C ILE A 43 0.20 -4.72 -16.49
N ASP A 44 -0.47 -3.86 -17.26
CA ASP A 44 0.00 -2.50 -17.52
C ASP A 44 -0.40 -1.60 -16.36
N LEU A 45 0.54 -1.43 -15.45
CA LEU A 45 0.44 -0.55 -14.30
C LEU A 45 0.04 0.90 -14.65
N LYS A 46 0.39 1.41 -15.84
CA LYS A 46 0.01 2.78 -16.27
C LYS A 46 -1.44 2.89 -16.71
N ALA A 47 -2.11 1.77 -16.99
CA ALA A 47 -3.53 1.74 -17.30
C ALA A 47 -4.40 1.98 -16.05
N TYR A 48 -3.84 1.79 -14.85
CA TYR A 48 -4.55 1.98 -13.59
C TYR A 48 -4.36 3.42 -13.09
N ASN A 49 -5.46 4.03 -12.67
CA ASN A 49 -5.45 5.33 -12.00
C ASN A 49 -5.57 5.13 -10.48
N CYS A 50 -4.49 4.68 -9.85
CA CYS A 50 -4.46 4.40 -8.41
C CYS A 50 -4.34 5.71 -7.61
N GLN A 51 -5.45 6.21 -7.08
CA GLN A 51 -5.49 7.44 -6.27
C GLN A 51 -5.42 7.18 -4.76
N THR A 52 -5.64 5.94 -4.32
CA THR A 52 -5.68 5.57 -2.91
C THR A 52 -4.73 4.41 -2.64
N ILE A 53 -3.96 4.51 -1.56
CA ILE A 53 -3.11 3.43 -1.07
C ILE A 53 -3.55 3.03 0.34
N LEU A 54 -3.57 1.71 0.59
CA LEU A 54 -3.78 1.14 1.92
C LEU A 54 -2.46 0.53 2.40
N VAL A 55 -2.05 0.88 3.61
CA VAL A 55 -0.86 0.34 4.26
C VAL A 55 -1.20 -0.22 5.64
N ASP A 56 -0.67 -1.41 5.93
CA ASP A 56 -0.77 -2.09 7.22
C ASP A 56 0.64 -2.61 7.61
N PRO A 57 1.55 -1.72 8.03
CA PRO A 57 2.92 -2.10 8.36
C PRO A 57 3.01 -2.92 9.65
N PRO A 58 4.13 -3.66 9.83
CA PRO A 58 4.43 -4.29 11.12
C PRO A 58 4.59 -3.25 12.24
N ARG A 59 4.71 -3.69 13.50
CA ARG A 59 4.89 -2.82 14.69
C ARG A 59 6.01 -1.77 14.56
N ALA A 60 6.99 -1.99 13.68
CA ALA A 60 8.07 -1.04 13.40
C ALA A 60 7.65 0.19 12.58
N GLY A 61 6.42 0.22 12.05
CA GLY A 61 5.96 1.22 11.09
C GLY A 61 6.58 1.02 9.70
N MET A 62 6.49 2.06 8.87
CA MET A 62 7.13 2.12 7.56
C MET A 62 8.54 2.72 7.68
N ASP A 63 9.43 2.35 6.76
CA ASP A 63 10.67 3.11 6.59
C ASP A 63 10.42 4.43 5.82
N GLU A 64 11.38 5.34 5.89
CA GLU A 64 11.27 6.67 5.29
C GLU A 64 11.02 6.64 3.78
N LEU A 65 11.64 5.68 3.06
CA LEU A 65 11.46 5.53 1.61
C LEU A 65 10.02 5.15 1.28
N THR A 66 9.44 4.23 2.06
CA THR A 66 8.05 3.79 1.93
C THR A 66 7.08 4.92 2.29
N CYS A 67 7.36 5.69 3.34
CA CYS A 67 6.55 6.88 3.68
C CYS A 67 6.52 7.89 2.53
N ARG A 68 7.69 8.23 1.96
CA ARG A 68 7.81 9.15 0.82
C ARG A 68 7.12 8.62 -0.44
N LEU A 69 7.13 7.30 -0.66
CA LEU A 69 6.39 6.63 -1.73
C LEU A 69 4.89 6.81 -1.53
N VAL A 70 4.40 6.44 -0.36
CA VAL A 70 2.98 6.52 0.04
C VAL A 70 2.45 7.95 -0.06
N ALA A 71 3.29 8.94 0.27
CA ALA A 71 2.95 10.36 0.14
C ALA A 71 2.71 10.85 -1.31
N ASN A 72 2.98 10.03 -2.35
CA ASN A 72 2.66 10.39 -3.74
C ASN A 72 1.22 10.03 -4.15
N TYR A 73 0.46 9.36 -3.29
CA TYR A 73 -0.95 9.04 -3.54
C TYR A 73 -1.83 10.15 -2.98
N ASP A 74 -2.97 10.42 -3.62
CA ASP A 74 -3.91 11.46 -3.16
C ASP A 74 -4.54 11.10 -1.80
N ASN A 75 -4.75 9.80 -1.55
CA ASN A 75 -5.41 9.30 -0.35
C ASN A 75 -4.62 8.16 0.27
N VAL A 76 -4.41 8.23 1.59
CA VAL A 76 -3.70 7.21 2.36
C VAL A 76 -4.62 6.65 3.45
N ILE A 77 -4.80 5.33 3.45
CA ILE A 77 -5.43 4.58 4.53
C ILE A 77 -4.32 3.84 5.27
N TYR A 78 -4.01 4.30 6.48
CA TYR A 78 -2.97 3.71 7.33
C TYR A 78 -3.64 2.93 8.47
N ILE A 79 -3.32 1.64 8.58
CA ILE A 79 -3.68 0.80 9.73
C ILE A 79 -2.42 0.58 10.57
N SER A 80 -2.46 0.89 11.86
CA SER A 80 -1.33 0.67 12.77
C SER A 80 -1.72 -0.21 13.95
N CYS A 81 -0.80 -1.07 14.35
CA CYS A 81 -0.85 -1.80 15.62
C CYS A 81 0.09 -1.19 16.69
N ASN A 82 0.75 -0.08 16.40
CA ASN A 82 1.64 0.64 17.32
C ASN A 82 1.48 2.17 17.16
N PRO A 83 0.96 2.89 18.16
CA PRO A 83 0.75 4.34 18.07
C PRO A 83 2.06 5.14 17.95
N ASP A 84 3.15 4.69 18.56
CA ASP A 84 4.42 5.44 18.57
C ASP A 84 5.05 5.49 17.16
N THR A 85 5.02 4.38 16.44
CA THR A 85 5.53 4.35 15.06
C THR A 85 4.56 4.98 14.07
N LEU A 86 3.25 4.95 14.36
CA LEU A 86 2.26 5.72 13.61
C LEU A 86 2.52 7.22 13.73
N GLU A 87 2.78 7.74 14.95
CA GLU A 87 3.10 9.15 15.17
C GLU A 87 4.32 9.58 14.33
N ARG A 88 5.42 8.83 14.41
CA ARG A 88 6.63 9.07 13.61
C ARG A 88 6.33 9.09 12.10
N ASP A 89 5.55 8.14 11.61
CA ASP A 89 5.24 8.07 10.17
C ASP A 89 4.30 9.21 9.76
N LEU A 90 3.38 9.62 10.65
CA LEU A 90 2.48 10.76 10.45
C LEU A 90 3.22 12.09 10.42
N ASP A 91 4.33 12.26 11.14
CA ASP A 91 5.14 13.48 11.05
C ASP A 91 5.54 13.77 9.60
N LEU A 92 5.93 12.73 8.85
CA LEU A 92 6.31 12.83 7.43
C LEU A 92 5.08 12.92 6.52
N LEU A 93 4.07 12.06 6.72
CA LEU A 93 2.89 12.06 5.86
C LEU A 93 2.10 13.37 5.96
N CYS A 94 2.06 14.01 7.14
CA CYS A 94 1.38 15.28 7.35
C CYS A 94 2.08 16.49 6.73
N GLU A 95 3.29 16.34 6.18
CA GLU A 95 3.90 17.40 5.37
C GLU A 95 3.11 17.66 4.08
N THR A 96 2.42 16.64 3.57
CA THR A 96 1.64 16.69 2.31
C THR A 96 0.15 16.42 2.51
N HIS A 97 -0.21 15.65 3.54
CA HIS A 97 -1.58 15.21 3.80
C HIS A 97 -2.15 15.82 5.07
N LYS A 98 -3.48 15.70 5.23
CA LYS A 98 -4.18 16.03 6.47
C LYS A 98 -4.94 14.81 6.96
N VAL A 99 -4.88 14.53 8.26
CA VAL A 99 -5.68 13.47 8.87
C VAL A 99 -7.16 13.84 8.76
N SER A 100 -7.91 13.07 7.97
CA SER A 100 -9.33 13.30 7.73
C SER A 100 -10.22 12.52 8.69
N ARG A 101 -9.77 11.35 9.14
CA ARG A 101 -10.49 10.44 10.06
C ARG A 101 -9.50 9.63 10.88
N ILE A 102 -9.91 9.28 12.10
CA ILE A 102 -9.20 8.34 12.98
C ILE A 102 -10.21 7.37 13.58
N ALA A 103 -9.78 6.12 13.78
CA ALA A 103 -10.54 5.10 14.47
C ALA A 103 -9.59 4.32 15.38
N ILE A 104 -10.09 3.91 16.55
CA ILE A 104 -9.37 3.09 17.51
C ILE A 104 -10.04 1.72 17.52
N PHE A 105 -9.23 0.67 17.49
CA PHE A 105 -9.68 -0.71 17.54
C PHE A 105 -9.06 -1.38 18.77
N ASP A 106 -9.91 -1.83 19.68
CA ASP A 106 -9.52 -2.60 20.86
C ASP A 106 -9.33 -4.07 20.47
N GLN A 107 -8.24 -4.35 19.74
CA GLN A 107 -7.94 -5.69 19.24
C GLN A 107 -7.25 -6.57 20.29
N PHE A 108 -6.55 -5.96 21.25
CA PHE A 108 -5.67 -6.64 22.23
C PHE A 108 -5.79 -6.04 23.62
#